data_AF-A0A8K0AGN8-F1
#
_entry.id   AF-A0A8K0AGN8-F1
#
_cell.length_a   1.000
_cell.length_b   1.000
_cell.length_c   1.000
_cell.angle_alpha   90.00
_cell.angle_beta   90.00
_cell.angle_gamma   90.00
#
_symmetry.space_group_name_H-M   'P 1'
#
loop_
_entity.id
_entity.type
_entity.pdbx_description
1 polymer ?
#
loop_
_entity_poly.entity_id
_entity_poly.type
_entity_poly.pdbx_seq_one_letter_code
_entity_poly.pdbx_strand_id
1 'polypeptide(L)'
;MSAIKYVQDGPPPGGYPAVRFSRSLPSAGPSARTLFAVATVLMGWGFYKVGQTNKYRRSLLFEKKESRAAIVPYLQAEEDLRAVAAVSHKVHH
;
A
#
# COMPACT_ATOMS: atom_id res chain seq x y z
N MET A 1 2.52 -58.42 -71.08
CA MET A 1 3.29 -58.13 -69.84
C MET A 1 2.33 -57.53 -68.82
N SER A 2 2.06 -58.26 -67.73
CA SER A 2 1.21 -57.77 -66.63
C SER A 2 1.98 -56.69 -65.85
N ALA A 3 1.45 -55.48 -65.77
CA ALA A 3 2.06 -54.37 -65.04
C ALA A 3 1.80 -54.51 -63.53
N ILE A 4 2.85 -54.54 -62.72
CA ILE A 4 2.77 -54.59 -61.26
C ILE A 4 2.29 -53.23 -60.73
N LYS A 5 1.18 -53.21 -59.99
CA LYS A 5 0.62 -52.00 -59.37
C LYS A 5 1.40 -51.65 -58.10
N TYR A 6 2.25 -50.63 -58.17
CA TYR A 6 2.88 -50.06 -56.99
C TYR A 6 1.88 -49.17 -56.23
N VAL A 7 1.65 -49.50 -54.96
CA VAL A 7 0.94 -48.63 -54.02
C VAL A 7 1.99 -48.08 -53.06
N GLN A 8 2.37 -46.82 -53.26
CA GLN A 8 3.25 -46.09 -52.36
C GLN A 8 2.40 -45.31 -51.36
N ASP A 9 2.84 -45.26 -50.11
CA ASP A 9 2.19 -44.42 -49.11
C ASP A 9 2.56 -42.96 -49.35
N GLY A 10 1.55 -42.11 -49.47
CA GLY A 10 1.70 -40.73 -49.92
C GLY A 10 0.67 -39.84 -49.25
N PRO A 11 0.90 -38.52 -49.22
CA PRO A 11 -0.07 -37.59 -48.65
C PRO A 11 -1.41 -37.73 -49.41
N PRO A 12 -2.54 -37.60 -48.70
CA PRO A 12 -3.85 -37.66 -49.35
C PRO A 12 -3.95 -36.59 -50.44
N PRO A 13 -4.72 -36.83 -51.51
CA PRO A 13 -4.96 -35.82 -52.54
C PRO A 13 -5.61 -34.59 -51.89
N GLY A 14 -4.84 -33.51 -51.72
CA GLY A 14 -5.23 -32.32 -50.96
C GLY A 14 -4.26 -31.89 -49.85
N GLY A 15 -3.30 -32.74 -49.47
CA GLY A 15 -2.26 -32.43 -48.47
C GLY A 15 -2.75 -32.47 -47.01
N TYR A 16 -1.84 -32.23 -46.07
CA TYR A 16 -2.14 -32.18 -44.63
C TYR A 16 -2.61 -30.77 -44.20
N PRO A 17 -3.46 -30.67 -43.16
CA PRO A 17 -3.85 -29.38 -42.61
C PRO A 17 -2.63 -28.62 -42.09
N ALA A 18 -2.66 -27.29 -42.22
CA ALA A 18 -1.59 -26.43 -41.73
C ALA A 18 -1.49 -26.51 -40.20
N VAL A 19 -0.40 -27.09 -39.70
CA VAL A 19 -0.11 -27.14 -38.26
C VAL A 19 0.52 -25.81 -37.84
N ARG A 20 -0.10 -25.14 -36.87
CA ARG A 20 0.49 -23.94 -36.26
C ARG A 20 1.66 -24.33 -35.35
N PHE A 21 2.88 -24.11 -35.83
CA PHE A 21 4.11 -24.36 -35.07
C PHE A 21 4.53 -23.15 -34.22
N SER A 22 3.96 -21.97 -34.46
CA SER A 22 4.31 -20.74 -33.74
C SER A 22 3.56 -20.62 -32.41
N ARG A 23 4.26 -20.06 -31.42
CA ARG A 23 3.68 -19.78 -30.11
C ARG A 23 2.76 -18.56 -30.21
N SER A 24 1.48 -18.72 -29.92
CA SER A 24 0.52 -17.61 -29.80
C SER A 24 0.25 -17.32 -28.32
N LEU A 25 0.87 -16.26 -27.78
CA LEU A 25 0.50 -15.74 -26.47
C LEU A 25 -0.48 -14.60 -26.67
N PRO A 26 -1.67 -14.67 -26.09
CA PRO A 26 -2.52 -13.50 -26.02
C PRO A 26 -1.83 -12.46 -25.12
N SER A 27 -1.69 -11.25 -25.63
CA SER A 27 -1.38 -10.06 -24.82
C SER A 27 -2.62 -9.72 -23.96
N ALA A 28 -2.90 -10.55 -22.96
CA ALA A 28 -4.02 -10.37 -22.06
C ALA A 28 -3.56 -9.53 -20.87
N GLY A 29 -3.86 -8.23 -20.90
CA GLY A 29 -3.60 -7.34 -19.78
C GLY A 29 -3.89 -5.87 -20.10
N PRO A 30 -4.21 -5.06 -19.08
CA PRO A 30 -4.32 -3.62 -19.25
C PRO A 30 -2.98 -3.04 -19.72
N SER A 31 -3.04 -2.03 -20.59
CA SER A 31 -1.85 -1.33 -21.06
C SER A 31 -1.04 -0.72 -19.91
N ALA A 32 0.26 -0.51 -20.11
CA ALA A 32 1.10 0.15 -19.11
C ALA A 32 0.53 1.53 -18.70
N ARG A 33 0.04 2.31 -19.68
CA ARG A 33 -0.54 3.64 -19.41
C ARG A 33 -1.77 3.57 -18.51
N THR A 34 -2.63 2.57 -18.73
CA THR A 34 -3.82 2.38 -17.88
C THR A 34 -3.45 1.99 -16.46
N LEU A 35 -2.44 1.13 -16.28
CA LEU A 35 -1.95 0.77 -14.95
C LEU A 35 -1.36 1.99 -14.22
N PHE A 36 -0.55 2.79 -14.91
CA PHE A 36 0.01 4.03 -14.36
C PHE A 36 -1.08 5.02 -13.98
N ALA A 37 -2.06 5.27 -14.85
CA ALA A 37 -3.16 6.19 -14.57
C ALA A 37 -3.94 5.78 -13.31
N VAL A 38 -4.28 4.50 -13.19
CA VAL A 38 -4.99 3.96 -12.01
C VAL A 38 -4.14 4.14 -10.75
N ALA A 39 -2.86 3.79 -10.80
CA ALA A 39 -1.95 3.95 -9.66
C ALA A 39 -1.84 5.42 -9.23
N THR A 40 -1.68 6.35 -10.18
CA THR A 40 -1.61 7.79 -9.88
C THR A 40 -2.87 8.30 -9.21
N VAL A 41 -4.06 7.90 -9.69
CA VAL A 41 -5.33 8.31 -9.09
C VAL A 41 -5.47 7.76 -7.66
N LEU A 42 -5.17 6.48 -7.46
CA LEU A 42 -5.23 5.85 -6.13
C LEU A 42 -4.27 6.53 -5.14
N MET A 43 -3.04 6.81 -5.57
CA MET A 43 -2.06 7.50 -4.74
C MET A 43 -2.50 8.93 -4.42
N GLY A 44 -2.97 9.69 -5.42
CA GLY A 44 -3.47 11.05 -5.21
C GLY A 44 -4.62 11.11 -4.21
N TRP A 45 -5.57 10.18 -4.32
CA TRP A 45 -6.66 10.04 -3.35
C TRP A 45 -6.17 9.67 -1.95
N GLY A 46 -5.24 8.72 -1.86
CA GLY A 46 -4.62 8.30 -0.60
C GLY A 46 -3.98 9.49 0.13
N PHE A 47 -3.16 10.27 -0.57
CA PHE A 47 -2.52 11.45 0.01
C PHE A 47 -3.53 12.52 0.44
N TYR A 48 -4.60 12.73 -0.32
CA TYR A 48 -5.67 13.65 0.07
C TYR A 48 -6.33 13.24 1.40
N LYS A 49 -6.64 11.95 1.58
CA LYS A 49 -7.21 11.44 2.82
C LYS A 49 -6.23 11.53 4.00
N VAL A 50 -4.95 11.22 3.77
CA VAL A 50 -3.89 11.38 4.79
C VAL A 50 -3.75 12.85 5.22
N GLY A 51 -3.83 13.79 4.28
CA GLY A 51 -3.80 15.23 4.60
C GLY A 51 -4.96 15.64 5.51
N GLN A 52 -6.17 15.15 5.25
CA GLN A 52 -7.33 15.43 6.11
C GLN A 52 -7.18 14.84 7.51
N THR A 53 -6.76 13.58 7.62
CA THR A 53 -6.60 12.93 8.93
C THR A 53 -5.48 13.56 9.75
N ASN A 54 -4.40 14.01 9.12
CA ASN A 54 -3.33 14.74 9.79
C ASN A 54 -3.80 16.08 10.36
N LYS A 55 -4.65 16.83 9.63
CA LYS A 55 -5.25 18.06 10.14
C LYS A 55 -6.09 17.80 11.39
N TYR A 56 -6.95 16.78 11.34
CA TYR A 56 -7.77 16.37 12.48
C TYR A 56 -6.93 15.88 13.68
N ARG A 57 -5.90 15.06 13.44
CA ARG A 57 -4.98 14.64 14.51
C ARG A 57 -4.26 15.83 15.14
N ARG A 58 -3.93 16.85 14.34
CA ARG A 58 -3.28 18.07 14.86
C ARG A 58 -4.20 18.88 15.77
N SER A 59 -5.49 18.99 15.44
CA SER A 59 -6.46 19.64 16.32
C SER A 59 -6.65 18.87 17.63
N LEU A 60 -6.76 17.54 17.57
CA LEU A 60 -6.85 16.72 18.79
C LEU A 60 -5.60 16.83 19.68
N LEU A 61 -4.41 16.86 19.07
CA LEU A 61 -3.16 17.04 19.82
C LEU A 61 -3.07 18.43 20.43
N PHE A 62 -3.60 19.44 19.77
CA PHE A 62 -3.68 20.80 20.30
C PHE A 62 -4.60 20.86 21.52
N GLU A 63 -5.82 20.33 21.40
CA GLU A 63 -6.80 20.24 22.50
C GLU A 63 -6.23 19.48 23.71
N LYS A 64 -5.52 18.36 23.47
CA LYS A 64 -4.83 17.62 24.52
C LYS A 64 -3.72 18.43 25.21
N LYS A 65 -3.01 19.27 24.46
CA LYS A 65 -1.96 20.14 25.03
C LYS A 65 -2.57 21.28 25.83
N GLU A 66 -3.65 21.86 25.34
CA GLU A 66 -4.38 22.94 26.00
C GLU A 66 -4.97 22.47 27.34
N SER A 67 -5.66 21.33 27.35
CA SER A 67 -6.19 20.72 28.58
C SER A 67 -5.08 20.41 29.60
N ARG A 68 -3.90 19.95 29.14
CA ARG A 68 -2.73 19.77 30.00
C ARG A 68 -2.21 21.09 30.53
N ALA A 69 -2.03 22.09 29.68
CA ALA A 69 -1.53 23.40 30.08
C ALA A 69 -2.41 24.06 31.16
N ALA A 70 -3.73 23.83 31.12
CA ALA A 70 -4.66 24.33 32.13
C ALA A 70 -4.43 23.72 33.53
N ILE A 71 -4.08 22.43 33.62
CA ILE A 71 -3.92 21.72 34.92
C ILE A 71 -2.48 21.73 35.44
N VAL A 72 -1.48 21.91 34.56
CA VAL A 72 -0.06 21.94 34.91
C VAL A 72 0.28 22.88 36.09
N PRO A 73 -0.22 24.12 36.19
CA PRO A 73 0.15 24.98 37.32
C PRO A 73 -0.30 24.42 38.68
N TYR A 74 -1.44 23.72 38.74
CA TYR A 74 -1.89 23.07 39.97
C TYR A 74 -1.01 21.88 40.35
N LEU A 75 -0.67 21.04 39.36
CA LEU A 75 0.26 19.92 39.57
C LEU A 75 1.64 20.39 40.01
N GLN A 76 2.13 21.48 39.41
CA GLN A 76 3.42 22.09 39.79
C GLN A 76 3.38 22.60 41.23
N ALA A 77 2.30 23.28 41.63
CA ALA A 77 2.17 23.77 43.02
C ALA A 77 2.16 22.62 44.04
N GLU A 78 1.48 21.51 43.75
CA GLU A 78 1.53 20.31 44.61
C GLU A 78 2.93 19.72 44.72
N GLU A 79 3.67 19.68 43.60
CA GLU A 79 5.04 19.17 43.57
C GLU A 79 6.01 20.08 44.34
N ASP A 80 5.87 21.39 44.19
CA ASP A 80 6.67 22.39 44.91
C ASP A 80 6.45 22.28 46.44
N LEU A 81 5.20 22.10 46.88
CA LEU A 81 4.88 21.88 48.30
C LEU A 81 5.54 20.60 48.84
N ARG A 82 5.49 19.50 48.07
CA ARG A 82 6.16 18.24 48.44
C ARG A 82 7.68 18.41 48.54
N ALA A 83 8.27 19.17 47.62
CA ALA A 83 9.71 19.43 47.63
C ALA A 83 10.12 20.22 48.88
N VAL A 84 9.38 21.28 49.23
CA VAL A 84 9.63 22.06 50.45
C VAL A 84 9.50 21.20 51.70
N ALA A 85 8.43 20.38 51.80
CA ALA A 85 8.24 19.48 52.93
C ALA A 85 9.38 18.47 53.07
N ALA A 86 9.85 17.89 51.96
CA ALA A 86 10.96 16.96 51.96
C ALA A 86 12.29 17.61 52.41
N VAL A 87 12.53 18.86 52.01
CA VAL A 87 13.70 19.64 52.46
C VAL A 87 13.60 19.95 53.95
N SER A 88 12.46 20.44 54.43
CA SER A 88 12.24 20.71 55.85
C SER A 88 12.47 19.46 56.71
N HIS A 89 11.94 18.31 56.29
CA HIS A 89 12.19 17.04 56.98
C HIS A 89 13.68 16.74 57.08
N LYS A 90 14.45 16.86 55.98
CA LYS A 90 15.91 16.61 55.98
C LYS A 90 16.71 17.57 56.87
N VAL A 91 16.24 18.81 57.08
CA VAL A 91 16.93 19.83 57.89
C VAL A 91 16.69 19.64 59.38
N HIS A 92 15.56 19.03 59.76
CA HIS A 92 15.21 18.77 61.16
C HIS A 92 15.70 17.41 61.70
N HIS A 93 16.45 16.64 60.90
CA HIS A 93 17.24 15.47 61.32
C HIS A 93 18.72 15.82 61.35
#